data_AF-A0A936Z3R7-F1
#
_entry.id   AF-A0A936Z3R7-F1
#
_cell.length_a   1.000
_cell.length_b   1.000
_cell.length_c   1.000
_cell.angle_alpha   90.00
_cell.angle_beta   90.00
_cell.angle_gamma   90.00
#
_symmetry.space_group_name_H-M   'P 1'
#
loop_
_entity.id
_entity.type
_entity.pdbx_description
1 polymer ?
#
loop_
_entity_poly.entity_id
_entity_poly.type
_entity_poly.pdbx_seq_one_letter_code
_entity_poly.pdbx_strand_id
1 'polypeptide(L)'
;MSFLNQLKSQAKELQHKRSSDDQQLHESTARTEEACRVILPYLQDLARQLSVIEPAGPALTLDGRTRWPAMKLVDFRVDARRKRLRNQEVFDYIGVGWRIVPQAGEPVPAAVSVNFPIEMQRVEERLMMGPVKHERREIRDPEKRNVLREVRYEYLTHTRGSITATPDHDRGHVHFRLLNTAGFEVVQTIWPAARINQELLDELAKRLVGQPSTFA
;
A
#
# COMPACT_ATOMS: atom_id res chain seq x y z
N MET A 1 16.08 -28.31 51.05
CA MET A 1 15.35 -27.24 50.32
C MET A 1 13.93 -27.72 50.07
N SER A 2 12.90 -26.97 50.49
CA SER A 2 11.49 -27.36 50.33
C SER A 2 10.97 -27.08 48.92
N PHE A 3 10.07 -27.93 48.40
CA PHE A 3 9.39 -27.74 47.11
C PHE A 3 8.66 -26.39 47.01
N LEU A 4 8.11 -25.90 48.13
CA LEU A 4 7.48 -24.57 48.18
C LEU A 4 8.50 -23.43 47.91
N ASN A 5 9.76 -23.60 48.32
CA ASN A 5 10.80 -22.60 48.03
C ASN A 5 11.20 -22.63 46.54
N GLN A 6 11.19 -23.81 45.90
CA GLN A 6 11.38 -23.92 44.45
C GLN A 6 10.24 -23.26 43.68
N LEU A 7 8.98 -23.51 44.08
CA LEU A 7 7.81 -22.85 43.49
C LEU A 7 7.86 -21.32 43.68
N LYS A 8 8.30 -20.84 44.84
CA LYS A 8 8.48 -19.39 45.09
C LYS A 8 9.56 -18.77 44.20
N SER A 9 10.68 -19.46 43.96
CA SER A 9 11.73 -18.99 43.04
C SER A 9 11.20 -18.92 41.61
N GLN A 10 10.57 -20.00 41.13
CA GLN A 10 9.97 -20.06 39.80
C GLN A 10 8.90 -18.99 39.60
N ALA A 11 8.04 -18.76 40.60
CA ALA A 11 7.03 -17.71 40.55
C ALA A 11 7.64 -16.30 40.47
N LYS A 12 8.70 -16.02 41.25
CA LYS A 12 9.42 -14.74 41.19
C LYS A 12 10.08 -14.53 39.84
N GLU A 13 10.77 -15.54 39.31
CA GLU A 13 11.40 -15.48 37.99
C GLU A 13 10.37 -15.20 36.88
N LEU A 14 9.22 -15.88 36.92
CA LEU A 14 8.11 -15.64 35.99
C LEU A 14 7.50 -14.24 36.14
N GLN A 15 7.35 -13.74 37.37
CA GLN A 15 6.84 -12.39 37.63
C GLN A 15 7.80 -11.31 37.10
N HIS A 16 9.10 -11.46 37.34
CA HIS A 16 10.11 -10.55 36.82
C HIS A 16 10.14 -10.54 35.30
N LYS A 17 10.08 -11.72 34.66
CA LYS A 17 10.02 -11.81 33.19
C LYS A 17 8.78 -11.10 32.63
N ARG A 18 7.60 -11.36 33.20
CA ARG A 18 6.35 -10.70 32.79
C ARG A 18 6.42 -9.18 32.93
N SER A 19 6.96 -8.68 34.04
CA SER A 19 7.12 -7.24 34.25
C SER A 19 8.03 -6.60 33.20
N SER A 20 9.11 -7.28 32.82
CA SER A 20 10.02 -6.79 31.77
C SER A 20 9.36 -6.80 30.39
N ASP A 21 8.65 -7.88 30.06
CA ASP A 21 7.94 -8.02 28.79
C ASP A 21 6.85 -6.94 28.67
N ASP A 22 6.08 -6.70 29.73
CA ASP A 22 5.04 -5.67 29.78
C ASP A 22 5.64 -4.26 29.57
N GLN A 23 6.76 -3.96 30.23
CA GLN A 23 7.44 -2.68 30.05
C GLN A 23 7.90 -2.48 28.60
N GLN A 24 8.50 -3.50 28.00
CA GLN A 24 8.94 -3.44 26.60
C GLN A 24 7.77 -3.22 25.64
N LEU A 25 6.62 -3.87 25.88
CA LEU A 25 5.41 -3.69 25.08
C LEU A 25 4.84 -2.27 25.22
N HIS A 26 4.86 -1.71 26.42
CA HIS A 26 4.44 -0.32 26.65
C HIS A 26 5.34 0.68 25.90
N GLU A 27 6.66 0.51 25.97
CA GLU A 27 7.61 1.37 25.25
C GLU A 27 7.47 1.24 23.73
N SER A 28 7.33 0.01 23.23
CA SER A 28 7.11 -0.29 21.82
C SER A 28 5.83 0.37 21.30
N THR A 29 4.76 0.30 22.10
CA THR A 29 3.48 0.95 21.76
C THR A 29 3.63 2.47 21.71
N ALA A 30 4.26 3.06 22.72
CA ALA A 30 4.43 4.51 22.81
C ALA A 30 5.20 5.06 21.59
N ARG A 31 6.32 4.41 21.21
CA ARG A 31 7.12 4.80 20.03
C ARG A 31 6.33 4.66 18.73
N THR A 32 5.56 3.57 18.59
CA THR A 32 4.74 3.35 17.39
C THR A 32 3.64 4.39 17.26
N GLU A 33 3.01 4.77 18.37
CA GLU A 33 2.00 5.84 18.38
C GLU A 33 2.61 7.21 18.09
N GLU A 34 3.81 7.50 18.59
CA GLU A 34 4.54 8.71 18.24
C GLU A 34 4.81 8.79 16.73
N ALA A 35 5.29 7.69 16.12
CA ALA A 35 5.45 7.62 14.68
C ALA A 35 4.12 7.85 13.93
N CYS A 36 3.01 7.28 14.39
CA CYS A 36 1.69 7.51 13.79
C CYS A 36 1.25 8.98 13.89
N ARG A 37 1.58 9.67 14.99
CA ARG A 37 1.33 11.11 15.16
C ARG A 37 2.18 11.99 14.25
N VAL A 38 3.30 11.47 13.72
CA VAL A 38 4.09 12.13 12.66
C VAL A 38 3.49 11.83 11.29
N ILE A 39 3.17 10.56 11.01
CA ILE A 39 2.64 10.11 9.71
C ILE A 39 1.33 10.82 9.36
N LEU A 40 0.36 10.84 10.28
CA LEU A 40 -0.99 11.32 9.98
C LEU A 40 -1.01 12.80 9.51
N PRO A 41 -0.51 13.78 10.28
CA PRO A 41 -0.54 15.18 9.86
C PRO A 41 0.29 15.41 8.59
N TYR A 42 1.43 14.73 8.44
CA TYR A 42 2.23 14.80 7.22
C TYR A 42 1.42 14.36 5.99
N LEU A 43 0.78 13.20 6.06
CA LEU A 43 -0.02 12.68 4.94
C LEU A 43 -1.27 13.53 4.67
N GLN A 44 -1.87 14.12 5.70
CA GLN A 44 -2.98 15.07 5.55
C GLN A 44 -2.55 16.33 4.80
N ASP A 45 -1.42 16.92 5.19
CA ASP A 45 -0.88 18.10 4.55
C ASP A 45 -0.43 17.80 3.11
N LEU A 46 0.28 16.68 2.90
CA LEU A 46 0.68 16.21 1.58
C LEU A 46 -0.55 16.02 0.68
N ALA A 47 -1.56 15.25 1.12
CA ALA A 47 -2.78 15.03 0.34
C ALA A 47 -3.50 16.32 -0.04
N ARG A 48 -3.52 17.31 0.86
CA ARG A 48 -4.09 18.64 0.59
C ARG A 48 -3.31 19.36 -0.51
N GLN A 49 -1.97 19.38 -0.45
CA GLN A 49 -1.16 20.03 -1.48
C GLN A 49 -1.26 19.30 -2.83
N LEU A 50 -1.20 17.98 -2.83
CA LEU A 50 -1.29 17.17 -4.05
C LEU A 50 -2.66 17.28 -4.74
N SER A 51 -3.72 17.46 -3.97
CA SER A 51 -5.06 17.71 -4.54
C SER A 51 -5.17 19.06 -5.24
N VAL A 52 -4.30 20.03 -4.91
CA VAL A 52 -4.28 21.34 -5.56
C VAL A 52 -3.41 21.31 -6.83
N ILE A 53 -2.22 20.71 -6.75
CA ILE A 53 -1.28 20.72 -7.88
C ILE A 53 -1.57 19.64 -8.93
N GLU A 54 -2.34 18.59 -8.57
CA GLU A 54 -2.68 17.46 -9.43
C GLU A 54 -1.47 16.90 -10.22
N PRO A 55 -0.47 16.33 -9.53
CA PRO A 55 0.81 16.00 -10.16
C PRO A 55 0.64 14.94 -11.26
N ALA A 56 1.64 14.87 -12.14
CA ALA A 56 1.74 13.80 -13.12
C ALA A 56 1.74 12.43 -12.43
N GLY A 57 0.96 11.49 -12.98
CA GLY A 57 0.89 10.11 -12.50
C GLY A 57 1.96 9.21 -13.13
N PRO A 58 2.12 7.97 -12.62
CA PRO A 58 3.08 7.03 -13.16
C PRO A 58 2.74 6.58 -14.59
N ALA A 59 3.74 6.13 -15.33
CA ALA A 59 3.55 5.53 -16.64
C ALA A 59 2.95 4.12 -16.50
N LEU A 60 1.67 3.98 -16.83
CA LEU A 60 0.93 2.72 -16.66
C LEU A 60 0.90 1.88 -17.94
N THR A 61 1.06 0.56 -17.78
CA THR A 61 0.97 -0.42 -18.86
C THR A 61 0.58 -1.79 -18.29
N LEU A 62 -0.37 -2.48 -18.94
CA LEU A 62 -0.83 -3.80 -18.50
C LEU A 62 0.03 -4.93 -19.05
N ASP A 63 0.48 -4.84 -20.30
CA ASP A 63 1.32 -5.83 -21.00
C ASP A 63 2.81 -5.48 -20.96
N GLY A 64 3.18 -4.25 -20.57
CA GLY A 64 4.54 -3.73 -20.65
C GLY A 64 4.88 -3.06 -21.99
N ARG A 65 3.95 -3.03 -22.95
CA ARG A 65 4.17 -2.48 -24.30
C ARG A 65 3.19 -1.34 -24.59
N THR A 66 1.90 -1.60 -24.35
CA THR A 66 0.80 -0.65 -24.54
C THR A 66 0.76 0.31 -23.36
N ARG A 67 1.23 1.54 -23.58
CA ARG A 67 1.22 2.60 -22.57
C ARG A 67 -0.15 3.28 -22.51
N TRP A 68 -0.60 3.55 -21.29
CA TRP A 68 -1.71 4.46 -21.05
C TRP A 68 -1.33 5.89 -21.48
N PRO A 69 -2.32 6.77 -21.74
CA PRO A 69 -2.04 8.18 -21.98
C PRO A 69 -1.35 8.82 -20.77
N ALA A 70 -0.86 10.06 -20.92
CA ALA A 70 -0.36 10.82 -19.79
C ALA A 70 -1.44 10.89 -18.69
N MET A 71 -1.09 10.52 -17.47
CA MET A 71 -2.00 10.43 -16.33
C MET A 71 -1.71 11.56 -15.33
N LYS A 72 -2.69 11.87 -14.49
CA LYS A 72 -2.55 12.74 -13.31
C LYS A 72 -3.18 12.11 -12.07
N LEU A 73 -2.73 12.55 -10.90
CA LEU A 73 -3.24 12.10 -9.61
C LEU A 73 -4.23 13.13 -9.06
N VAL A 74 -5.44 12.70 -8.68
CA VAL A 74 -6.52 13.58 -8.20
C VAL A 74 -7.28 12.96 -7.04
N ASP A 75 -8.11 13.77 -6.37
CA ASP A 75 -9.02 13.34 -5.31
C ASP A 75 -8.32 12.60 -4.14
N PHE A 76 -7.24 13.16 -3.60
CA PHE A 76 -6.56 12.55 -2.45
C PHE A 76 -7.46 12.62 -1.20
N ARG A 77 -7.59 11.49 -0.51
CA ARG A 77 -8.37 11.34 0.73
C ARG A 77 -7.54 10.61 1.76
N VAL A 78 -7.50 11.16 2.97
CA VAL A 78 -6.82 10.55 4.11
C VAL A 78 -7.88 10.03 5.08
N ASP A 79 -7.66 8.81 5.56
CA ASP A 79 -8.46 8.15 6.58
C ASP A 79 -7.54 7.58 7.65
N ALA A 80 -7.99 7.60 8.90
CA ALA A 80 -7.26 6.98 10.00
C ALA A 80 -8.27 6.34 10.94
N ARG A 81 -7.98 5.10 11.34
CA ARG A 81 -8.81 4.37 12.30
C ARG A 81 -8.02 4.09 13.56
N ARG A 82 -8.77 3.91 14.65
CA ARG A 82 -8.23 3.57 15.96
C ARG A 82 -8.83 2.27 16.46
N LYS A 83 -8.09 1.59 17.32
CA LYS A 83 -8.50 0.38 18.03
C LYS A 83 -8.16 0.48 19.50
N ARG A 84 -8.73 -0.40 20.32
CA ARG A 84 -8.26 -0.63 21.69
C ARG A 84 -7.18 -1.69 21.70
N LEU A 85 -6.07 -1.38 22.36
CA LEU A 85 -4.98 -2.32 22.63
C LEU A 85 -4.54 -2.11 24.08
N ARG A 86 -4.54 -3.15 24.93
CA ARG A 86 -4.10 -3.04 26.34
C ARG A 86 -4.76 -1.86 27.10
N ASN A 87 -6.08 -1.68 26.97
CA ASN A 87 -6.87 -0.60 27.58
C ASN A 87 -6.52 0.84 27.17
N GLN A 88 -5.69 1.02 26.14
CA GLN A 88 -5.43 2.33 25.52
C GLN A 88 -5.98 2.36 24.09
N GLU A 89 -6.37 3.54 23.65
CA GLU A 89 -6.74 3.79 22.25
C GLU A 89 -5.47 4.07 21.44
N VAL A 90 -5.26 3.30 20.38
CA VAL A 90 -4.09 3.38 19.51
C VAL A 90 -4.53 3.42 18.04
N PHE A 91 -3.67 3.88 17.14
CA PHE A 91 -3.97 3.82 15.71
C PHE A 91 -4.09 2.37 15.24
N ASP A 92 -5.05 2.06 14.38
CA ASP A 92 -5.15 0.76 13.72
C ASP A 92 -4.51 0.79 12.34
N TYR A 93 -4.83 1.83 11.55
CA TYR A 93 -4.14 2.16 10.32
C TYR A 93 -4.31 3.64 9.96
N ILE A 94 -3.43 4.14 9.09
CA ILE A 94 -3.53 5.43 8.41
C ILE A 94 -3.46 5.15 6.91
N GLY A 95 -4.48 5.57 6.16
CA GLY A 95 -4.62 5.32 4.73
C GLY A 95 -4.73 6.62 3.95
N VAL A 96 -4.10 6.67 2.77
CA VAL A 96 -4.31 7.71 1.76
C VAL A 96 -4.74 7.01 0.48
N GLY A 97 -5.84 7.44 -0.12
CA GLY A 97 -6.30 6.96 -1.42
C GLY A 97 -6.46 8.10 -2.41
N TRP A 98 -6.21 7.85 -3.68
CA TRP A 98 -6.42 8.81 -4.76
C TRP A 98 -6.84 8.11 -6.05
N ARG A 99 -7.29 8.91 -7.02
CA ARG A 99 -7.63 8.46 -8.36
C ARG A 99 -6.50 8.79 -9.32
N ILE A 100 -6.29 7.89 -10.28
CA ILE A 100 -5.37 8.08 -11.41
C ILE A 100 -6.24 8.16 -12.67
N VAL A 101 -6.21 9.32 -13.32
CA VAL A 101 -7.07 9.66 -14.47
C VAL A 101 -6.21 10.25 -15.59
N PRO A 102 -6.67 10.23 -16.85
CA PRO A 102 -5.95 10.90 -17.94
C PRO A 102 -5.75 12.39 -17.63
N GLN A 103 -4.57 12.91 -17.99
CA GLN A 103 -4.23 14.31 -17.79
C GLN A 103 -5.13 15.23 -18.60
N ALA A 104 -5.51 14.80 -19.80
CA ALA A 104 -6.44 15.50 -20.69
C ALA A 104 -7.63 14.59 -21.02
N GLY A 105 -8.85 15.11 -20.84
CA GLY A 105 -10.09 14.45 -21.22
C GLY A 105 -10.59 13.37 -20.26
N GLU A 106 -11.63 12.67 -20.70
CA GLU A 106 -12.28 11.58 -19.96
C GLU A 106 -11.50 10.26 -20.11
N PRO A 107 -11.71 9.27 -19.21
CA PRO A 107 -11.16 7.92 -19.36
C PRO A 107 -11.45 7.34 -20.75
N VAL A 108 -10.39 6.98 -21.47
CA VAL A 108 -10.47 6.48 -22.84
C VAL A 108 -10.54 4.96 -22.82
N PRO A 109 -11.44 4.33 -23.59
CA PRO A 109 -11.42 2.89 -23.81
C PRO A 109 -10.11 2.47 -24.50
N ALA A 110 -9.46 1.47 -23.94
CA ALA A 110 -8.26 0.87 -24.50
C ALA A 110 -8.38 -0.66 -24.46
N ALA A 111 -7.53 -1.35 -25.21
CA ALA A 111 -7.51 -2.80 -25.23
C ALA A 111 -6.09 -3.35 -25.35
N VAL A 112 -5.89 -4.52 -24.75
CA VAL A 112 -4.67 -5.31 -24.87
C VAL A 112 -5.08 -6.73 -25.27
N SER A 113 -4.48 -7.25 -26.34
CA SER A 113 -4.62 -8.65 -26.76
C SER A 113 -3.36 -9.42 -26.37
N VAL A 114 -3.54 -10.57 -25.74
CA VAL A 114 -2.47 -11.50 -25.35
C VAL A 114 -2.79 -12.91 -25.83
N ASN A 115 -1.78 -13.60 -26.34
CA ASN A 115 -1.88 -14.95 -26.91
C ASN A 115 -1.01 -15.97 -26.18
N PHE A 116 -0.22 -15.56 -25.19
CA PHE A 116 0.64 -16.43 -24.40
C PHE A 116 0.20 -16.48 -22.92
N PRO A 117 0.21 -17.66 -22.26
CA PRO A 117 -0.24 -17.80 -20.87
C PRO A 117 0.48 -16.90 -19.85
N ILE A 118 1.79 -16.69 -20.00
CA ILE A 118 2.58 -15.84 -19.08
C ILE A 118 2.17 -14.37 -19.21
N GLU A 119 1.95 -13.90 -20.45
CA GLU A 119 1.50 -12.53 -20.69
C GLU A 119 0.08 -12.31 -20.16
N MET A 120 -0.79 -13.32 -20.29
CA MET A 120 -2.14 -13.32 -19.74
C MET A 120 -2.15 -13.19 -18.22
N GLN A 121 -1.39 -14.04 -17.51
CA GLN A 121 -1.28 -13.97 -16.05
C GLN A 121 -0.82 -12.59 -15.58
N ARG A 122 0.19 -12.01 -16.23
CA ARG A 122 0.68 -10.66 -15.91
C ARG A 122 -0.39 -9.57 -16.09
N VAL A 123 -1.14 -9.62 -17.18
CA VAL A 123 -2.22 -8.66 -17.45
C VAL A 123 -3.33 -8.82 -16.40
N GLU A 124 -3.72 -10.05 -16.09
CA GLU A 124 -4.75 -10.34 -15.07
C GLU A 124 -4.31 -9.88 -13.69
N GLU A 125 -3.07 -10.16 -13.27
CA GLU A 125 -2.53 -9.68 -12.00
C GLU A 125 -2.61 -8.16 -11.88
N ARG A 126 -2.22 -7.42 -12.92
CA ARG A 126 -2.27 -5.94 -12.94
C ARG A 126 -3.70 -5.40 -12.94
N LEU A 127 -4.61 -6.05 -13.66
CA LEU A 127 -6.03 -5.73 -13.69
C LEU A 127 -6.74 -6.04 -12.36
N MET A 128 -6.25 -7.02 -11.60
CA MET A 128 -6.75 -7.35 -10.27
C MET A 128 -6.19 -6.41 -9.19
N MET A 129 -4.95 -5.93 -9.36
CA MET A 129 -4.29 -5.01 -8.42
C MET A 129 -4.83 -3.58 -8.49
N GLY A 130 -4.97 -3.04 -9.69
CA GLY A 130 -5.63 -1.75 -9.91
C GLY A 130 -7.13 -1.97 -10.01
N PRO A 131 -8.00 -1.20 -9.35
CA PRO A 131 -9.45 -1.29 -9.57
C PRO A 131 -9.81 -0.73 -10.96
N VAL A 132 -9.32 -1.40 -12.01
CA VAL A 132 -9.49 -1.08 -13.43
C VAL A 132 -10.73 -1.81 -13.90
N LYS A 133 -11.73 -1.05 -14.34
CA LYS A 133 -12.92 -1.63 -14.96
C LYS A 133 -12.52 -2.23 -16.30
N HIS A 134 -12.76 -3.53 -16.46
CA HIS A 134 -12.38 -4.27 -17.66
C HIS A 134 -13.39 -5.35 -18.04
N GLU A 135 -13.36 -5.74 -19.31
CA GLU A 135 -14.08 -6.88 -19.87
C GLU A 135 -13.07 -7.82 -20.54
N ARG A 136 -13.19 -9.12 -20.29
CA ARG A 136 -12.37 -10.16 -20.91
C ARG A 136 -13.13 -10.81 -22.06
N ARG A 137 -12.56 -10.77 -23.27
CA ARG A 137 -13.12 -11.40 -24.47
C ARG A 137 -12.16 -12.44 -25.02
N GLU A 138 -12.68 -13.65 -25.24
CA GLU A 138 -11.94 -14.71 -25.92
C GLU A 138 -12.14 -14.61 -27.42
N ILE A 139 -11.06 -14.35 -28.15
CA ILE A 139 -11.09 -14.32 -29.61
C ILE A 139 -10.65 -15.69 -30.11
N ARG A 140 -11.60 -16.37 -30.77
CA ARG A 140 -11.40 -17.70 -31.35
C ARG A 140 -11.03 -17.60 -32.82
N ASP A 141 -10.37 -18.63 -33.31
CA ASP A 141 -10.03 -18.75 -34.71
C ASP A 141 -11.31 -18.82 -35.58
N PRO A 142 -11.45 -17.99 -36.63
CA PRO A 142 -12.62 -18.00 -37.52
C PRO A 142 -12.80 -19.31 -38.30
N GLU A 143 -11.70 -19.98 -38.65
CA GLU A 143 -11.68 -21.23 -39.41
C GLU A 143 -11.78 -22.44 -38.47
N LYS A 144 -11.19 -22.35 -37.28
CA LYS A 144 -11.24 -23.39 -36.24
C LYS A 144 -11.94 -22.86 -34.99
N ARG A 145 -13.28 -22.85 -35.02
CA ARG A 145 -14.18 -22.29 -33.98
C ARG A 145 -13.94 -22.74 -32.52
N ASN A 146 -13.13 -23.79 -32.29
CA ASN A 146 -12.76 -24.32 -30.98
C ASN A 146 -11.31 -24.02 -30.54
N VAL A 147 -10.51 -23.30 -31.35
CA VAL A 147 -9.15 -22.91 -30.99
C VAL A 147 -9.15 -21.47 -30.48
N LEU A 148 -8.72 -21.28 -29.23
CA LEU A 148 -8.48 -19.95 -28.66
C LEU A 148 -7.24 -19.36 -29.33
N ARG A 149 -7.39 -18.18 -29.96
CA ARG A 149 -6.29 -17.49 -30.63
C ARG A 149 -5.66 -16.45 -29.71
N GLU A 150 -6.49 -15.62 -29.08
CA GLU A 150 -6.05 -14.59 -28.15
C GLU A 150 -7.15 -14.27 -27.14
N VAL A 151 -6.75 -13.69 -26.02
CA VAL A 151 -7.64 -13.06 -25.06
C VAL A 151 -7.44 -11.56 -25.13
N ARG A 152 -8.53 -10.83 -25.35
CA ARG A 152 -8.56 -9.38 -25.42
C ARG A 152 -9.19 -8.83 -24.15
N TYR A 153 -8.45 -7.97 -23.46
CA TYR A 153 -8.95 -7.22 -22.31
C TYR A 153 -9.28 -5.81 -22.77
N GLU A 154 -10.56 -5.44 -22.72
CA GLU A 154 -11.03 -4.08 -22.95
C GLU A 154 -11.17 -3.37 -21.61
N TYR A 155 -10.62 -2.17 -21.46
CA TYR A 155 -10.61 -1.47 -20.18
C TYR A 155 -10.70 0.04 -20.36
N LEU A 156 -11.09 0.74 -19.28
CA LEU A 156 -10.99 2.20 -19.23
C LEU A 156 -9.65 2.60 -18.61
N THR A 157 -9.01 3.64 -19.14
CA THR A 157 -7.77 4.21 -18.59
C THR A 157 -8.04 4.99 -17.30
N HIS A 158 -8.52 4.27 -16.28
CA HIS A 158 -8.82 4.77 -14.95
C HIS A 158 -8.43 3.74 -13.89
N THR A 159 -7.72 4.17 -12.86
CA THR A 159 -7.37 3.32 -11.71
C THR A 159 -7.28 4.16 -10.42
N ARG A 160 -6.85 3.53 -9.33
CA ARG A 160 -6.59 4.18 -8.04
C ARG A 160 -5.20 3.83 -7.53
N GLY A 161 -4.65 4.71 -6.72
CA GLY A 161 -3.47 4.44 -5.91
C GLY A 161 -3.80 4.58 -4.44
N SER A 162 -2.94 4.00 -3.60
CA SER A 162 -3.08 4.13 -2.15
C SER A 162 -1.77 3.98 -1.40
N ILE A 163 -1.67 4.64 -0.25
CA ILE A 163 -0.68 4.38 0.79
C ILE A 163 -1.44 3.87 2.02
N THR A 164 -0.95 2.84 2.68
CA THR A 164 -1.49 2.39 3.98
C THR A 164 -0.34 2.14 4.94
N ALA A 165 -0.31 2.87 6.04
CA ALA A 165 0.58 2.65 7.17
C ALA A 165 -0.19 1.87 8.26
N THR A 166 0.27 0.66 8.56
CA THR A 166 -0.32 -0.23 9.57
C THR A 166 0.68 -0.42 10.70
N PRO A 167 0.47 0.20 11.87
CA PRO A 167 1.35 0.02 13.03
C PRO A 167 1.27 -1.39 13.63
N ASP A 168 2.44 -1.94 13.97
CA ASP A 168 2.63 -3.09 14.83
C ASP A 168 3.22 -2.61 16.17
N HIS A 169 2.34 -2.36 17.14
CA HIS A 169 2.68 -1.83 18.46
C HIS A 169 3.42 -2.81 19.36
N ASP A 170 3.38 -4.10 19.05
CA ASP A 170 4.11 -5.10 19.82
C ASP A 170 5.57 -5.10 19.38
N ARG A 171 5.81 -5.05 18.07
CA ARG A 171 7.17 -5.05 17.51
C ARG A 171 7.81 -3.68 17.38
N GLY A 172 7.05 -2.59 17.44
CA GLY A 172 7.62 -1.24 17.32
C GLY A 172 7.88 -0.85 15.86
N HIS A 173 7.06 -1.34 14.94
CA HIS A 173 7.23 -1.16 13.50
C HIS A 173 5.97 -0.58 12.86
N VAL A 174 6.10 -0.01 11.67
CA VAL A 174 4.98 0.37 10.81
C VAL A 174 5.16 -0.28 9.45
N HIS A 175 4.14 -1.03 9.03
CA HIS A 175 4.06 -1.65 7.73
C HIS A 175 3.45 -0.67 6.74
N PHE A 176 4.18 -0.33 5.69
CA PHE A 176 3.67 0.47 4.59
C PHE A 176 3.27 -0.44 3.44
N ARG A 177 2.08 -0.21 2.88
CA ARG A 177 1.63 -0.79 1.63
C ARG A 177 1.36 0.33 0.64
N LEU A 178 2.06 0.32 -0.48
CA LEU A 178 1.95 1.27 -1.57
C LEU A 178 1.28 0.56 -2.75
N LEU A 179 0.23 1.15 -3.31
CA LEU A 179 -0.45 0.67 -4.50
C LEU A 179 -0.35 1.73 -5.59
N ASN A 180 0.09 1.31 -6.76
CA ASN A 180 0.15 2.13 -7.96
C ASN A 180 0.91 3.46 -7.82
N THR A 181 2.02 3.47 -7.08
CA THR A 181 2.86 4.66 -6.88
C THR A 181 3.85 4.90 -8.02
N ALA A 182 4.43 3.84 -8.62
CA ALA A 182 5.38 3.98 -9.73
C ALA A 182 4.95 3.25 -11.02
N GLY A 183 3.88 2.45 -10.96
CA GLY A 183 3.36 1.63 -12.06
C GLY A 183 2.23 0.74 -11.56
N PHE A 184 1.80 -0.28 -12.31
CA PHE A 184 0.92 -1.31 -11.74
C PHE A 184 1.72 -2.23 -10.82
N GLU A 185 1.75 -1.88 -9.54
CA GLU A 185 2.54 -2.58 -8.52
C GLU A 185 1.91 -2.44 -7.13
N VAL A 186 2.26 -3.38 -6.27
CA VAL A 186 2.09 -3.29 -4.82
C VAL A 186 3.46 -3.41 -4.18
N VAL A 187 3.89 -2.39 -3.45
CA VAL A 187 5.14 -2.42 -2.69
C VAL A 187 4.80 -2.49 -1.21
N GLN A 188 5.48 -3.37 -0.48
CA GLN A 188 5.31 -3.54 0.96
C GLN A 188 6.65 -3.39 1.66
N THR A 189 6.69 -2.49 2.65
CA THR A 189 7.92 -2.14 3.36
C THR A 189 7.63 -2.05 4.84
N ILE A 190 8.66 -2.27 5.66
CA ILE A 190 8.53 -2.29 7.12
C ILE A 190 9.60 -1.37 7.69
N TRP A 191 9.16 -0.35 8.42
CA TRP A 191 10.06 0.61 9.05
C TRP A 191 9.96 0.51 10.57
N PRO A 192 11.09 0.49 11.30
CA PRO A 192 11.07 0.70 12.73
C PRO A 192 10.46 2.06 13.06
N ALA A 193 9.58 2.14 14.06
CA ALA A 193 8.90 3.37 14.43
C ALA A 193 9.88 4.54 14.69
N ALA A 194 11.05 4.24 15.26
CA ALA A 194 12.10 5.22 15.54
C ALA A 194 12.73 5.85 14.28
N ARG A 195 12.60 5.24 13.09
CA ARG A 195 13.08 5.81 11.83
C ARG A 195 12.04 6.69 11.13
N ILE A 196 10.82 6.74 11.66
CA ILE A 196 9.73 7.48 11.04
C ILE A 196 9.83 8.95 11.45
N ASN A 197 10.36 9.74 10.52
CA ASN A 197 10.54 11.18 10.66
C ASN A 197 10.09 11.87 9.37
N GLN A 198 10.19 13.20 9.32
CA GLN A 198 9.81 13.96 8.13
C GLN A 198 10.65 13.60 6.91
N GLU A 199 11.96 13.39 7.06
CA GLU A 199 12.87 13.02 5.96
C GLU A 199 12.44 11.71 5.27
N LEU A 200 12.10 10.68 6.03
CA LEU A 200 11.61 9.42 5.48
C LEU A 200 10.27 9.62 4.74
N LEU A 201 9.39 10.45 5.29
CA LEU A 201 8.10 10.75 4.67
C LEU A 201 8.24 11.62 3.40
N ASP A 202 9.26 12.47 3.33
CA ASP A 202 9.64 13.21 2.12
C ASP A 202 10.11 12.27 1.02
N GLU A 203 10.86 11.21 1.36
CA GLU A 203 11.21 10.16 0.40
C GLU A 203 9.96 9.44 -0.13
N LEU A 204 8.97 9.17 0.72
CA LEU A 204 7.67 8.64 0.29
C LEU A 204 6.93 9.62 -0.64
N ALA A 205 6.93 10.92 -0.32
CA ALA A 205 6.31 11.94 -1.14
C ALA A 205 6.98 12.05 -2.53
N LYS A 206 8.32 12.03 -2.58
CA LYS A 206 9.10 12.00 -3.84
C LYS A 206 8.69 10.81 -4.71
N ARG A 207 8.60 9.61 -4.12
CA ARG A 207 8.18 8.40 -4.84
C ARG A 207 6.81 8.60 -5.48
N LEU A 208 5.85 9.16 -4.74
CA LEU A 208 4.48 9.34 -5.21
C LEU A 208 4.37 10.31 -6.38
N VAL A 209 5.23 11.33 -6.46
CA VAL A 209 5.29 12.27 -7.58
C VAL A 209 6.30 11.88 -8.67
N GLY A 210 6.80 10.63 -8.65
CA GLY A 210 7.71 10.10 -9.67
C GLY A 210 9.15 10.63 -9.60
N GLN A 211 9.54 11.27 -8.50
CA GLN A 211 10.93 11.66 -8.26
C GLN A 211 11.77 10.50 -7.72
N PRO A 212 13.10 10.51 -7.95
CA PRO A 212 14.00 9.56 -7.31
C PRO A 212 13.79 9.54 -5.80
N SER A 213 13.65 8.34 -5.25
CA SER A 213 13.33 8.11 -3.84
C SER A 213 14.04 6.88 -3.32
N THR A 214 14.46 6.95 -2.06
CA THR A 214 15.04 5.85 -1.29
C THR A 214 13.99 5.11 -0.45
N PHE A 215 12.71 5.48 -0.56
CA PHE A 215 11.59 4.76 0.05
C PHE A 215 11.34 3.46 -0.73
N ALA A 216 12.14 2.44 -0.37
CA ALA A 216 12.12 1.11 -0.96
C ALA A 216 11.28 0.13 -0.13
#